data_AF-A0A921FYQ9-F1
#
_entry.id   AF-A0A921FYQ9-F1
#
_cell.length_a   1.000
_cell.length_b   1.000
_cell.length_c   1.000
_cell.angle_alpha   90.00
_cell.angle_beta   90.00
_cell.angle_gamma   90.00
#
_symmetry.space_group_name_H-M   'P 1'
#
loop_
_entity.id
_entity.type
_entity.pdbx_description
1 polymer ?
#
loop_
_entity_poly.entity_id
_entity_poly.type
_entity_poly.pdbx_seq_one_letter_code
_entity_poly.pdbx_strand_id
1 'polypeptide(L)'
;MAFSKDTIRLVVQFKDFNGISIVPQDIKLVIYDTKKEILETITTNIIQESGSFYHDYETPDKDFIFEYSGFFNMKKVLARQKVMVKFTKGED
;
A
#
# COMPACT_ATOMS: atom_id res chain seq x y z
N MET A 1 10.73 6.13 -5.47
CA MET A 1 10.82 7.35 -4.64
C MET A 1 9.69 8.26 -5.09
N ALA A 2 9.00 8.92 -4.18
CA ALA A 2 7.89 9.82 -4.47
C ALA A 2 8.21 11.23 -3.97
N PHE A 3 7.54 12.27 -4.49
CA PHE A 3 7.60 13.61 -3.93
C PHE A 3 6.35 13.91 -3.12
N SER A 4 6.47 14.74 -2.09
CA SER A 4 5.34 15.20 -1.27
C SER A 4 4.19 15.72 -2.14
N LYS A 5 2.95 15.33 -1.82
CA LYS A 5 1.71 15.69 -2.54
C LYS A 5 1.61 15.12 -3.96
N ASP A 6 2.54 14.29 -4.41
CA ASP A 6 2.32 13.49 -5.62
C ASP A 6 1.24 12.45 -5.34
N THR A 7 0.40 12.20 -6.34
CA THR A 7 -0.39 10.98 -6.39
C THR A 7 0.46 9.84 -6.94
N ILE A 8 0.65 8.78 -6.15
CA ILE A 8 1.34 7.58 -6.58
C ILE A 8 0.41 6.37 -6.54
N ARG A 9 0.71 5.36 -7.34
CA ARG A 9 0.03 4.07 -7.27
C ARG A 9 0.71 3.15 -6.27
N LEU A 10 0.01 2.83 -5.19
CA LEU A 10 0.39 1.74 -4.29
C LEU A 10 -0.10 0.45 -4.92
N VAL A 11 0.79 -0.51 -5.15
CA VAL A 11 0.46 -1.76 -5.83
C VAL A 11 1.04 -2.96 -5.09
N VAL A 12 0.30 -4.06 -5.08
CA VAL A 12 0.71 -5.33 -4.51
C VAL A 12 0.30 -6.49 -5.40
N GLN A 13 1.14 -7.52 -5.45
CA GLN A 13 0.77 -8.85 -5.89
C GLN A 13 0.94 -9.79 -4.69
N PHE A 14 -0.14 -10.46 -4.29
CA PHE A 14 -0.07 -11.42 -3.20
C PHE A 14 0.48 -12.75 -3.72
N LYS A 15 1.35 -13.37 -2.94
CA LYS A 15 1.92 -14.68 -3.21
C LYS A 15 1.81 -15.58 -1.98
N ASP A 16 1.65 -16.88 -2.20
CA ASP A 16 1.75 -17.88 -1.14
C ASP A 16 3.23 -18.15 -0.77
N PHE A 17 3.45 -19.09 0.15
CA PHE A 17 4.80 -19.49 0.59
C PHE A 17 5.64 -20.14 -0.52
N ASN A 18 5.02 -20.61 -1.60
CA ASN A 18 5.69 -21.17 -2.76
C ASN A 18 5.97 -20.11 -3.84
N GLY A 19 5.61 -18.83 -3.59
CA GLY A 19 5.74 -17.74 -4.56
C GLY A 19 4.67 -17.73 -5.65
N ILE A 20 3.62 -18.55 -5.52
CA ILE A 20 2.51 -18.61 -6.47
C ILE A 20 1.57 -17.45 -6.21
N SER A 21 1.18 -16.74 -7.27
CA SER A 21 0.23 -15.62 -7.17
C SER A 21 -1.13 -16.10 -6.65
N ILE A 22 -1.68 -15.38 -5.68
CA ILE A 22 -2.98 -15.67 -5.07
C ILE A 22 -3.89 -14.43 -5.13
N VAL A 23 -5.20 -14.66 -5.02
CA VAL A 23 -6.22 -13.61 -4.98
C VAL A 23 -6.93 -13.69 -3.62
N PRO A 24 -6.52 -12.87 -2.64
CA PRO A 24 -7.18 -12.85 -1.33
C PRO A 24 -8.52 -12.10 -1.40
N GLN A 25 -9.38 -12.38 -0.44
CA GLN A 25 -10.65 -11.69 -0.19
C GLN A 25 -10.48 -10.63 0.91
N ASP A 26 -11.47 -9.74 1.04
CA ASP A 26 -11.53 -8.68 2.05
C ASP A 26 -10.26 -7.82 2.12
N ILE A 27 -9.83 -7.33 0.96
CA ILE A 27 -8.60 -6.55 0.83
C ILE A 27 -8.73 -5.23 1.60
N LYS A 28 -7.73 -4.95 2.41
CA LYS A 28 -7.56 -3.74 3.20
C LYS A 28 -6.17 -3.16 2.96
N LEU A 29 -6.10 -1.85 2.80
CA LEU A 29 -4.87 -1.07 2.77
C LEU A 29 -4.77 -0.24 4.06
N VAL A 30 -3.62 -0.29 4.73
CA VAL A 30 -3.31 0.56 5.89
C VAL A 30 -2.06 1.34 5.60
N ILE A 31 -2.12 2.65 5.85
CA ILE A 31 -0.97 3.55 5.77
C ILE A 31 -0.49 3.82 7.19
N TYR A 32 0.80 3.63 7.41
CA TYR A 32 1.47 3.89 8.66
C TYR A 32 2.55 4.95 8.49
N ASP A 33 2.82 5.69 9.55
CA ASP A 33 4.06 6.46 9.62
C ASP A 33 5.28 5.55 9.87
N THR A 34 6.47 6.15 9.95
CA THR A 34 7.70 5.40 10.22
C THR A 34 7.80 4.83 11.64
N LYS A 35 6.98 5.31 12.59
CA LYS A 35 6.85 4.79 13.95
C LYS A 35 5.80 3.67 14.06
N LYS A 36 5.15 3.32 12.94
CA LYS A 36 4.06 2.33 12.84
C LYS A 36 2.74 2.80 13.48
N GLU A 37 2.56 4.10 13.66
CA GLU A 37 1.27 4.68 13.97
C GLU A 37 0.40 4.68 12.70
N ILE A 38 -0.89 4.35 12.84
CA ILE A 38 -1.81 4.32 11.71
C ILE A 38 -2.14 5.75 11.31
N LEU A 39 -1.85 6.10 10.06
CA LEU A 39 -2.26 7.36 9.45
C LEU A 39 -3.64 7.21 8.80
N GLU A 40 -3.86 6.10 8.09
CA GLU A 40 -5.08 5.89 7.34
C GLU A 40 -5.43 4.40 7.17
N THR A 41 -6.72 4.11 7.04
CA THR A 41 -7.24 2.79 6.70
C THR A 41 -8.21 2.91 5.53
N ILE A 42 -7.91 2.19 4.45
CA ILE A 42 -8.65 2.21 3.20
C ILE A 42 -9.20 0.79 2.92
N THR A 43 -10.51 0.69 2.76
CA THR A 43 -11.23 -0.57 2.45
C THR A 43 -12.05 -0.49 1.18
N THR A 44 -12.12 0.69 0.55
CA THR A 44 -12.83 0.96 -0.70
C THR A 44 -11.85 1.46 -1.76
N ASN A 45 -12.27 1.46 -3.03
CA ASN A 45 -11.44 1.94 -4.16
C ASN A 45 -10.08 1.23 -4.29
N ILE A 46 -10.00 -0.03 -3.88
CA ILE A 46 -8.87 -0.91 -4.18
C ILE A 46 -9.22 -1.69 -5.44
N ILE A 47 -8.49 -1.42 -6.52
CA ILE A 47 -8.77 -2.00 -7.83
C ILE A 47 -7.96 -3.28 -7.98
N GLN A 48 -8.61 -4.34 -8.47
CA GLN A 48 -7.97 -5.58 -8.85
C GLN A 48 -7.81 -5.62 -10.38
N GLU A 49 -6.58 -5.71 -10.87
CA GLU A 49 -6.28 -5.81 -12.30
C GLU A 49 -5.08 -6.73 -12.52
N SER A 50 -5.21 -7.70 -13.43
CA SER A 50 -4.11 -8.58 -13.85
C SER A 50 -3.35 -9.23 -12.67
N GLY A 51 -4.09 -9.70 -11.66
CA GLY A 51 -3.51 -10.35 -10.47
C GLY A 51 -2.82 -9.40 -9.47
N SER A 52 -2.93 -8.09 -9.68
CA SER A 52 -2.43 -7.05 -8.79
C SER A 52 -3.59 -6.31 -8.13
N PHE A 53 -3.36 -5.78 -6.94
CA PHE A 53 -4.26 -4.86 -6.26
C PHE A 53 -3.59 -3.51 -6.15
N TYR A 54 -4.30 -2.43 -6.43
CA TYR A 54 -3.73 -1.10 -6.34
C TYR A 54 -4.72 -0.03 -5.87
N HIS A 55 -4.15 1.06 -5.36
CA HIS A 55 -4.85 2.26 -4.93
C HIS A 55 -3.97 3.47 -5.26
N ASP A 56 -4.58 4.49 -5.85
CA ASP A 56 -3.91 5.76 -6.11
C ASP A 56 -3.98 6.61 -4.83
N TYR A 57 -2.83 7.04 -4.33
CA TYR A 57 -2.66 7.64 -3.01
C TYR A 57 -1.85 8.93 -3.10
N GLU A 58 -2.37 10.02 -2.53
CA GLU A 58 -1.62 11.26 -2.38
C GLU A 58 -0.61 11.12 -1.23
N THR A 59 0.67 11.32 -1.56
CA THR A 59 1.74 11.08 -0.60
C THR A 59 1.83 12.19 0.46
N PRO A 60 1.98 11.84 1.75
CA PRO A 60 2.18 12.82 2.80
C PRO A 60 3.58 13.43 2.72
N ASP A 61 3.82 14.51 3.45
CA ASP A 61 5.13 15.21 3.52
C ASP A 61 6.22 14.41 4.29
N LYS A 62 6.08 13.09 4.40
CA LYS A 62 6.96 12.22 5.18
C LYS A 62 6.99 10.81 4.60
N ASP A 63 8.06 10.08 4.88
CA ASP A 63 8.13 8.64 4.65
C ASP A 63 6.95 7.92 5.32
N PHE A 64 6.42 6.91 4.64
CA PHE A 64 5.33 6.08 5.15
C PHE A 64 5.54 4.61 4.78
N ILE A 65 4.76 3.74 5.41
CA ILE A 65 4.68 2.33 5.09
C ILE A 65 3.25 2.06 4.66
N PHE A 66 3.05 1.41 3.52
CA PHE A 66 1.74 0.86 3.19
C PHE A 66 1.73 -0.65 3.44
N GLU A 67 0.62 -1.16 3.94
CA GLU A 67 0.34 -2.59 4.12
C GLU A 67 -0.97 -2.93 3.44
N TYR A 68 -0.91 -3.80 2.44
CA TYR A 68 -2.07 -4.51 1.95
C TYR A 68 -2.24 -5.79 2.74
N SER A 69 -3.47 -6.11 3.13
CA SER A 69 -3.82 -7.37 3.78
C SER A 69 -5.16 -7.89 3.29
N GLY A 70 -5.38 -9.19 3.43
CA GLY A 70 -6.63 -9.86 3.11
C GLY A 70 -6.62 -11.30 3.61
N PHE A 71 -7.58 -12.10 3.15
CA PHE A 71 -7.72 -13.50 3.55
C PHE A 71 -7.63 -14.43 2.34
N PHE A 72 -6.79 -15.45 2.45
CA PHE A 72 -6.71 -16.55 1.49
C PHE A 72 -6.79 -17.87 2.25
N ASN A 73 -7.76 -18.73 1.91
CA ASN A 73 -8.03 -19.99 2.63
C ASN A 73 -8.20 -19.79 4.15
N MET A 74 -8.96 -18.78 4.55
CA MET A 74 -9.20 -18.37 5.96
C MET A 74 -7.93 -17.94 6.73
N LYS A 75 -6.78 -17.79 6.05
CA LYS A 75 -5.53 -17.30 6.64
C LYS A 75 -5.30 -15.87 6.20
N LYS A 76 -4.90 -15.01 7.15
CA LYS A 76 -4.49 -13.63 6.84
C LYS A 76 -3.21 -13.67 6.01
N VAL A 77 -3.21 -12.94 4.90
CA VAL A 77 -2.02 -12.64 4.10
C VAL A 77 -1.78 -11.14 4.12
N LEU A 78 -0.52 -10.72 4.13
CA LEU A 78 -0.15 -9.31 4.12
C LEU A 78 1.13 -9.09 3.33
N ALA A 79 1.23 -7.91 2.73
CA ALA A 79 2.42 -7.42 2.06
C ALA A 79 2.56 -5.93 2.36
N ARG A 80 3.80 -5.51 2.62
CA ARG A 80 4.10 -4.17 3.11
C ARG A 80 5.37 -3.64 2.48
N GLN A 81 5.40 -2.35 2.23
CA GLN A 81 6.57 -1.68 1.68
C GLN A 81 6.69 -0.26 2.22
N LYS A 82 7.93 0.17 2.44
CA LYS A 82 8.25 1.54 2.80
C LYS A 82 8.33 2.40 1.55
N VAL A 83 7.70 3.56 1.57
CA VAL A 83 7.81 4.61 0.55
C VAL A 83 8.65 5.73 1.13
N MET A 84 9.74 6.06 0.44
CA MET A 84 10.57 7.23 0.76
C MET A 84 10.03 8.44 0.00
N VAL A 85 9.71 9.50 0.75
CA VAL A 85 9.18 10.74 0.20
C VAL A 85 10.25 11.82 0.27
N LYS A 86 10.47 12.52 -0.85
CA LYS A 86 11.30 13.72 -0.89
C LYS A 86 10.41 14.96 -0.86
N PHE A 87 10.85 15.98 -0.15
CA PHE A 87 10.29 17.32 -0.29
C PHE A 87 10.56 17.84 -1.71
N THR A 88 9.55 18.41 -2.36
CA THR A 88 9.79 19.25 -3.54
C THR A 88 10.57 20.49 -3.12
N LYS A 89 11.55 20.90 -3.93
CA LYS A 89 12.17 22.23 -3.79
C LYS A 89 11.21 23.24 -4.45
N GLY A 90 10.64 24.13 -3.65
CA GLY A 90 9.71 25.20 -4.04
C GLY A 90 8.39 25.05 -3.28
N GLU A 91 7.99 25.97 -2.40
CA GLU A 91 8.04 27.44 -2.51
C GLU A 91 8.89 28.10 -1.40
N ASP A 92 9.88 28.90 -1.82
CA ASP A 92 10.40 30.07 -1.09
C ASP A 92 9.71 31.32 -1.66
#